data_AF-A0A518G0Q6-F1
#
_entry.id   AF-A0A518G0Q6-F1
#
_cell.length_a   1.000
_cell.length_b   1.000
_cell.length_c   1.000
_cell.angle_alpha   90.00
_cell.angle_beta   90.00
_cell.angle_gamma   90.00
#
_symmetry.space_group_name_H-M   'P 1'
#
loop_
_entity.id
_entity.type
_entity.pdbx_description
1 polymer ?
#
loop_
_entity_poly.entity_id
_entity_poly.type
_entity_poly.pdbx_seq_one_letter_code
_entity_poly.pdbx_strand_id
1 'polypeptide(L)'
;MAYQAGYDSDAPSAAKPRSPVPSIDSHPITSAPHPVESFDFMMRLPSPCCPYMPASTKLAAILILLAFPHQPATLSFAQETPWETIESHFNAPDEWQSELGDYRSPLIFEDGSLVQTASDWALRRREILAQWQQLLGEWPPLLTEQELQIIDSVQREDFTQHRIEFEWMPGEKTQGYLLAPQAQGPLPAVVTVFYEPETAIGEGGKPHRDFALQLVRRGFVVLSLGTTEATQAKTYSLYYPSLEAAEVQPLSMLACAAANAWHALAKRPEVDAQRIGIVGHSFGGKWAMFASCLFEQYACAAWSDPGIVLDESRSSVNYWEPWYLGYHPQPWRQRGLITEENPARGLYPKLVAQGRDLHELHALMAPRPFLVSGGSEDPASRWAALNHTIQVNEMLGYHQRVGMTNRPEHSPDPQSNAAIYAFFEHFLKATE
;
A
#
# COMPACT_ATOMS: atom_id res chain seq x y z
N MET A 1 -79.70 -17.88 -3.06
CA MET A 1 -79.42 -16.56 -3.67
C MET A 1 -78.04 -16.70 -4.33
N ALA A 2 -77.85 -17.08 -5.59
CA ALA A 2 -78.70 -17.10 -6.80
C ALA A 2 -78.72 -15.79 -7.62
N TYR A 3 -78.68 -15.93 -8.96
CA TYR A 3 -78.52 -14.94 -10.05
C TYR A 3 -77.10 -14.36 -10.24
N GLN A 4 -76.43 -14.31 -11.41
CA GLN A 4 -76.78 -14.26 -12.87
C GLN A 4 -77.33 -12.91 -13.39
N ALA A 5 -77.01 -12.41 -14.60
CA ALA A 5 -75.97 -12.74 -15.60
C ALA A 5 -75.94 -11.68 -16.76
N GLY A 6 -74.93 -11.73 -17.64
CA GLY A 6 -75.02 -11.30 -19.05
C GLY A 6 -74.52 -9.88 -19.41
N TYR A 7 -74.20 -9.57 -20.69
CA TYR A 7 -74.09 -10.41 -21.91
C TYR A 7 -73.36 -9.60 -23.04
N ASP A 8 -72.56 -10.26 -23.91
CA ASP A 8 -72.10 -10.00 -25.32
C ASP A 8 -71.99 -8.56 -25.94
N SER A 9 -71.21 -8.26 -26.99
CA SER A 9 -70.09 -8.86 -27.78
C SER A 9 -69.32 -7.69 -28.51
N ASP A 10 -68.56 -7.73 -29.63
CA ASP A 10 -68.21 -8.70 -30.69
C ASP A 10 -66.91 -8.28 -31.47
N ALA A 11 -66.58 -8.97 -32.58
CA ALA A 11 -65.48 -8.67 -33.53
C ALA A 11 -65.95 -8.90 -35.01
N PRO A 12 -65.13 -9.12 -36.08
CA PRO A 12 -63.69 -8.87 -36.34
C PRO A 12 -63.42 -8.17 -37.71
N SER A 13 -62.15 -8.02 -38.16
CA SER A 13 -61.63 -8.24 -39.54
C SER A 13 -60.19 -7.70 -39.74
N ALA A 14 -59.48 -8.05 -40.84
CA ALA A 14 -58.07 -7.72 -41.08
C ALA A 14 -57.66 -7.63 -42.58
N ALA A 15 -56.66 -6.79 -42.92
CA ALA A 15 -55.80 -6.89 -44.13
C ALA A 15 -54.55 -5.96 -44.07
N LYS A 16 -53.54 -6.24 -44.91
CA LYS A 16 -52.32 -5.41 -45.22
C LYS A 16 -52.34 -5.08 -46.75
N PRO A 17 -51.28 -4.62 -47.48
CA PRO A 17 -49.92 -4.14 -47.15
C PRO A 17 -49.39 -2.91 -47.97
N ARG A 18 -48.05 -2.62 -47.88
CA ARG A 18 -47.18 -1.77 -48.76
C ARG A 18 -47.26 -0.24 -48.55
N SER A 19 -46.25 0.60 -48.84
CA SER A 19 -44.75 0.55 -49.05
C SER A 19 -44.28 2.02 -49.35
N PRO A 20 -43.00 2.31 -49.65
CA PRO A 20 -41.75 2.14 -48.91
C PRO A 20 -41.13 3.51 -48.48
N VAL A 21 -40.01 3.50 -47.74
CA VAL A 21 -39.13 4.67 -47.52
C VAL A 21 -37.68 4.26 -47.84
N PRO A 22 -36.85 5.07 -48.53
CA PRO A 22 -35.65 4.56 -49.22
C PRO A 22 -34.36 4.57 -48.39
N SER A 23 -33.43 3.70 -48.77
CA SER A 23 -32.02 3.73 -48.40
C SER A 23 -31.21 4.50 -49.47
N ILE A 24 -30.47 5.54 -49.07
CA ILE A 24 -29.36 6.12 -49.84
C ILE A 24 -28.24 6.48 -48.86
N ASP A 25 -27.03 6.01 -49.12
CA ASP A 25 -25.81 6.38 -48.39
C ASP A 25 -25.33 7.80 -48.75
N SER A 26 -24.57 8.45 -47.86
CA SER A 26 -23.15 8.77 -48.18
C SER A 26 -22.41 9.61 -47.13
N HIS A 27 -21.19 9.15 -46.85
CA HIS A 27 -20.00 9.86 -46.36
C HIS A 27 -19.96 10.44 -44.92
N PRO A 28 -18.74 10.56 -44.33
CA PRO A 28 -18.57 10.68 -42.89
C PRO A 28 -18.24 12.10 -42.43
N ILE A 29 -18.69 12.46 -41.22
CA ILE A 29 -18.15 13.60 -40.47
C ILE A 29 -17.10 13.05 -39.51
N THR A 30 -15.83 13.35 -39.77
CA THR A 30 -14.71 13.01 -38.90
C THR A 30 -14.60 14.00 -37.74
N SER A 31 -14.98 13.57 -36.53
CA SER A 31 -14.54 14.19 -35.28
C SER A 31 -13.57 13.24 -34.58
N ALA A 32 -12.30 13.62 -34.49
CA ALA A 32 -11.28 12.83 -33.81
C ALA A 32 -11.43 12.96 -32.27
N PRO A 33 -11.33 11.87 -31.50
CA PRO A 33 -11.14 11.97 -30.06
C PRO A 33 -9.74 12.55 -29.77
N HIS A 34 -9.65 13.46 -28.81
CA HIS A 34 -8.35 13.96 -28.34
C HIS A 34 -7.57 12.82 -27.65
N PRO A 35 -6.31 12.54 -28.03
CA PRO A 35 -5.49 11.58 -27.32
C PRO A 35 -5.07 12.16 -25.96
N VAL A 36 -5.14 11.31 -24.92
CA VAL A 36 -4.57 11.61 -23.60
C VAL A 36 -3.05 11.54 -23.70
N GLU A 37 -2.34 12.46 -23.05
CA GLU A 37 -0.88 12.62 -23.20
C GLU A 37 -0.11 11.42 -22.63
N SER A 38 0.52 10.65 -23.52
CA SER A 38 1.57 9.69 -23.17
C SER A 38 2.90 10.43 -22.99
N PHE A 39 3.41 10.47 -21.76
CA PHE A 39 4.72 11.05 -21.46
C PHE A 39 5.86 10.15 -22.00
N ASP A 40 6.32 10.45 -23.21
CA ASP A 40 7.41 9.74 -23.89
C ASP A 40 8.59 10.69 -24.15
N PHE A 41 9.59 10.67 -23.26
CA PHE A 41 10.64 11.69 -23.20
C PHE A 41 11.93 11.27 -23.94
N MET A 42 11.95 11.50 -25.26
CA MET A 42 13.15 11.30 -26.08
C MET A 42 14.28 12.28 -25.75
N MET A 43 15.22 11.89 -24.87
CA MET A 43 16.50 12.60 -24.75
C MET A 43 17.42 12.33 -25.94
N ARG A 44 17.78 13.38 -26.69
CA ARG A 44 18.85 13.36 -27.69
C ARG A 44 20.19 13.74 -27.05
N LEU A 45 21.12 12.80 -26.98
CA LEU A 45 22.51 13.04 -26.59
C LEU A 45 23.33 13.64 -27.75
N PRO A 46 24.17 14.66 -27.52
CA PRO A 46 25.26 15.03 -28.41
C PRO A 46 26.58 14.36 -27.99
N SER A 47 27.30 13.77 -28.95
CA SER A 47 28.62 13.15 -28.73
C SER A 47 29.75 14.18 -28.50
N PRO A 48 30.84 13.84 -27.79
CA PRO A 48 31.89 14.78 -27.43
C PRO A 48 32.88 15.07 -28.57
N CYS A 49 33.36 16.31 -28.65
CA CYS A 49 34.50 16.71 -29.47
C CYS A 49 35.72 17.05 -28.60
N CYS A 50 36.88 16.52 -28.96
CA CYS A 50 38.17 16.80 -28.34
C CYS A 50 39.15 17.36 -29.40
N PRO A 51 40.01 18.32 -29.04
CA PRO A 51 41.36 18.31 -29.59
C PRO A 51 42.49 18.62 -28.59
N TYR A 52 43.65 18.07 -28.95
CA TYR A 52 44.98 18.12 -28.32
C TYR A 52 45.52 19.52 -27.91
N MET A 53 46.21 19.57 -26.75
CA MET A 53 47.64 19.94 -26.52
C MET A 53 48.34 21.01 -27.40
N PRO A 54 49.31 21.84 -26.86
CA PRO A 54 50.53 21.28 -26.25
C PRO A 54 51.36 22.07 -25.18
N ALA A 55 52.08 21.29 -24.35
CA ALA A 55 53.50 21.41 -23.92
C ALA A 55 54.11 22.64 -23.17
N SER A 56 55.14 22.32 -22.36
CA SER A 56 56.06 23.19 -21.58
C SER A 56 55.46 23.84 -20.31
N THR A 57 56.21 24.07 -19.22
CA THR A 57 57.69 24.15 -19.06
C THR A 57 58.19 23.31 -17.87
N LYS A 58 59.46 22.90 -17.87
CA LYS A 58 60.10 22.22 -16.72
C LYS A 58 60.62 23.22 -15.70
N LEU A 59 60.26 23.07 -14.42
CA LEU A 59 61.02 23.59 -13.28
C LEU A 59 61.36 22.41 -12.36
N ALA A 60 62.61 22.30 -11.92
CA ALA A 60 63.04 21.30 -10.95
C ALA A 60 63.05 21.90 -9.55
N ALA A 61 62.11 21.48 -8.69
CA ALA A 61 62.11 21.79 -7.27
C ALA A 61 62.71 20.61 -6.50
N ILE A 62 63.78 20.85 -5.74
CA ILE A 62 64.39 19.85 -4.86
C ILE A 62 63.56 19.77 -3.58
N LEU A 63 62.71 18.74 -3.45
CA LEU A 63 62.06 18.43 -2.17
C LEU A 63 63.01 17.62 -1.29
N ILE A 64 63.26 18.12 -0.08
CA ILE A 64 64.02 17.40 0.95
C ILE A 64 63.09 16.36 1.58
N LEU A 65 63.45 15.08 1.45
CA LEU A 65 62.75 13.96 2.06
C LEU A 65 62.95 13.92 3.58
N LEU A 66 62.15 14.69 4.32
CA LEU A 66 61.93 14.47 5.75
C LEU A 66 60.94 13.30 5.92
N ALA A 67 61.48 12.12 6.20
CA ALA A 67 60.71 10.89 6.39
C ALA A 67 59.97 10.89 7.74
N PHE A 68 58.85 11.61 7.81
CA PHE A 68 57.87 11.40 8.87
C PHE A 68 57.07 10.11 8.60
N PRO A 69 56.79 9.28 9.62
CA PRO A 69 55.94 8.11 9.48
C PRO A 69 54.48 8.55 9.32
N HIS A 70 54.07 8.82 8.08
CA HIS A 70 52.65 8.93 7.73
C HIS A 70 51.98 7.57 7.91
N GLN A 71 51.50 7.30 9.12
CA GLN A 71 50.31 6.47 9.26
C GLN A 71 49.18 7.21 8.53
N PRO A 72 48.55 6.60 7.50
CA PRO A 72 47.31 7.16 6.96
C PRO A 72 46.28 7.07 8.08
N ALA A 73 45.84 8.22 8.60
CA ALA A 73 44.71 8.27 9.51
C ALA A 73 43.48 7.81 8.72
N THR A 74 43.12 6.54 8.85
CA THR A 74 41.88 5.99 8.31
C THR A 74 40.73 6.70 9.00
N LEU A 75 40.18 7.72 8.35
CA LEU A 75 38.89 8.31 8.70
C LEU A 75 37.82 7.24 8.48
N SER A 76 37.69 6.36 9.47
CA SER A 76 36.50 5.56 9.67
C SER A 76 35.39 6.54 10.03
N PHE A 77 34.72 7.07 9.01
CA PHE A 77 33.34 7.50 9.17
C PHE A 77 32.60 6.31 9.77
N ALA A 78 32.10 6.47 11.00
CA ALA A 78 31.18 5.48 11.55
C ALA A 78 29.99 5.43 10.61
N GLN A 79 29.67 4.24 10.10
CA GLN A 79 28.49 4.05 9.28
C GLN A 79 27.27 4.21 10.20
N GLU A 80 26.42 5.20 9.91
CA GLU A 80 25.18 5.45 10.66
C GLU A 80 24.38 4.15 10.80
N THR A 81 23.94 3.87 12.01
CA THR A 81 23.07 2.74 12.28
C THR A 81 21.67 2.99 11.71
N PRO A 82 20.90 1.92 11.42
CA PRO A 82 19.51 2.07 10.99
C PRO A 82 18.61 2.87 11.95
N TRP A 83 18.99 3.00 13.23
CA TRP A 83 18.29 3.85 14.19
C TRP A 83 18.64 5.34 14.02
N GLU A 84 19.93 5.69 13.90
CA GLU A 84 20.38 7.08 13.71
C GLU A 84 19.78 7.72 12.43
N THR A 85 19.53 6.91 11.39
CA THR A 85 18.82 7.34 10.16
C THR A 85 17.35 7.71 10.39
N ILE A 86 16.69 7.23 11.45
CA ILE A 86 15.21 7.36 11.63
C ILE A 86 14.77 7.96 12.97
N GLU A 87 15.63 8.06 13.99
CA GLU A 87 15.27 8.49 15.36
C GLU A 87 14.48 9.81 15.40
N SER A 88 14.90 10.80 14.60
CA SER A 88 14.26 12.12 14.49
C SER A 88 12.85 12.07 13.90
N HIS A 89 12.45 10.95 13.28
CA HIS A 89 11.13 10.73 12.68
C HIS A 89 10.19 9.94 13.59
N PHE A 90 10.66 9.43 14.73
CA PHE A 90 9.86 8.73 15.75
C PHE A 90 9.41 9.63 16.92
N ASN A 91 9.43 10.94 16.69
CA ASN A 91 8.92 11.98 17.59
C ASN A 91 8.06 12.95 16.78
N ALA A 92 6.87 13.31 17.27
CA ALA A 92 6.07 14.36 16.66
C ALA A 92 6.76 15.73 16.84
N PRO A 93 6.87 16.58 15.80
CA PRO A 93 7.42 17.93 15.93
C PRO A 93 6.60 18.79 16.90
N ASP A 94 7.24 19.76 17.56
CA ASP A 94 6.64 20.63 18.58
C ASP A 94 5.28 21.25 18.17
N GLU A 95 5.13 21.64 16.90
CA GLU A 95 3.88 22.16 16.31
C GLU A 95 2.69 21.19 16.42
N TRP A 96 2.96 19.89 16.37
CA TRP A 96 1.97 18.82 16.31
C TRP A 96 1.93 17.95 17.56
N GLN A 97 2.90 18.04 18.48
CA GLN A 97 3.07 17.08 19.58
C GLN A 97 1.84 16.97 20.52
N SER A 98 1.07 18.05 20.68
CA SER A 98 -0.15 18.08 21.51
C SER A 98 -1.45 18.06 20.69
N GLU A 99 -1.37 18.05 19.35
CA GLU A 99 -2.56 18.13 18.49
C GLU A 99 -3.23 16.76 18.33
N LEU A 100 -4.56 16.73 18.40
CA LEU A 100 -5.35 15.51 18.28
C LEU A 100 -6.45 15.60 17.21
N GLY A 101 -6.67 16.78 16.61
CA GLY A 101 -7.75 17.04 15.67
C GLY A 101 -9.14 16.72 16.23
N ASP A 102 -10.13 16.62 15.34
CA ASP A 102 -11.50 16.23 15.67
C ASP A 102 -11.70 14.69 15.69
N TYR A 103 -10.63 13.94 15.98
CA TYR A 103 -10.62 12.47 15.95
C TYR A 103 -11.09 11.85 17.27
N ARG A 104 -11.89 10.78 17.18
CA ARG A 104 -12.35 9.99 18.35
C ARG A 104 -11.16 9.33 19.06
N SER A 105 -10.95 9.58 20.36
CA SER A 105 -9.86 8.90 21.08
C SER A 105 -10.05 7.38 21.13
N PRO A 106 -9.04 6.57 20.76
CA PRO A 106 -9.09 5.11 20.91
C PRO A 106 -9.02 4.66 22.38
N LEU A 107 -8.65 5.56 23.30
CA LEU A 107 -8.62 5.31 24.75
C LEU A 107 -9.99 5.49 25.44
N ILE A 108 -11.08 5.51 24.67
CA ILE A 108 -12.46 5.56 25.17
C ILE A 108 -13.26 4.43 24.50
N PHE A 109 -13.95 3.60 25.29
CA PHE A 109 -14.86 2.54 24.83
C PHE A 109 -16.16 3.12 24.24
N GLU A 110 -16.95 2.34 23.49
CA GLU A 110 -18.23 2.86 22.95
C GLU A 110 -19.28 3.19 24.03
N ASP A 111 -19.15 2.65 25.25
CA ASP A 111 -19.99 3.00 26.40
C ASP A 111 -19.57 4.30 27.10
N GLY A 112 -18.46 4.93 26.66
CA GLY A 112 -17.89 6.14 27.22
C GLY A 112 -16.95 5.93 28.40
N SER A 113 -16.67 4.67 28.81
CA SER A 113 -15.65 4.38 29.81
C SER A 113 -14.22 4.57 29.25
N LEU A 114 -13.25 4.80 30.15
CA LEU A 114 -11.87 5.11 29.79
C LEU A 114 -10.97 3.86 29.81
N VAL A 115 -10.09 3.75 28.83
CA VAL A 115 -8.97 2.82 28.83
C VAL A 115 -7.85 3.39 29.69
N GLN A 116 -7.52 2.74 30.81
CA GLN A 116 -6.51 3.24 31.76
C GLN A 116 -5.35 2.27 31.99
N THR A 117 -5.47 1.02 31.53
CA THR A 117 -4.47 -0.04 31.70
C THR A 117 -4.30 -0.88 30.43
N ALA A 118 -3.20 -1.63 30.36
CA ALA A 118 -2.97 -2.61 29.30
C ALA A 118 -4.07 -3.70 29.20
N SER A 119 -4.74 -4.02 30.31
CA SER A 119 -5.89 -4.94 30.33
C SER A 119 -7.12 -4.33 29.67
N ASP A 120 -7.37 -3.04 29.90
CA ASP A 120 -8.45 -2.30 29.26
C ASP A 120 -8.16 -2.15 27.76
N TRP A 121 -6.90 -1.88 27.37
CA TRP A 121 -6.51 -1.85 25.97
C TRP A 121 -6.69 -3.21 25.29
N ALA A 122 -6.36 -4.31 25.95
CA ALA A 122 -6.63 -5.65 25.40
C ALA A 122 -8.13 -5.92 25.17
N LEU A 123 -9.03 -5.25 25.91
CA LEU A 123 -10.47 -5.26 25.66
C LEU A 123 -10.84 -4.30 24.51
N ARG A 124 -10.41 -3.04 24.57
CA ARG A 124 -10.75 -2.00 23.58
C ARG A 124 -10.19 -2.31 22.18
N ARG A 125 -8.98 -2.87 22.08
CA ARG A 125 -8.42 -3.33 20.79
C ARG A 125 -9.29 -4.40 20.13
N ARG A 126 -9.83 -5.35 20.91
CA ARG A 126 -10.79 -6.35 20.40
C ARG A 126 -12.11 -5.71 19.99
N GLU A 127 -12.60 -4.73 20.75
CA GLU A 127 -13.81 -3.99 20.42
C GLU A 127 -13.66 -3.19 19.09
N ILE A 128 -12.57 -2.45 18.92
CA ILE A 128 -12.27 -1.72 17.68
C ILE A 128 -12.13 -2.70 16.51
N LEU A 129 -11.34 -3.76 16.65
CA LEU A 129 -11.14 -4.77 15.60
C LEU A 129 -12.47 -5.43 15.19
N ALA A 130 -13.30 -5.84 16.16
CA ALA A 130 -14.60 -6.45 15.89
C ALA A 130 -15.57 -5.49 15.17
N GLN A 131 -15.58 -4.20 15.53
CA GLN A 131 -16.37 -3.19 14.83
C GLN A 131 -15.91 -2.99 13.40
N TRP A 132 -14.59 -2.87 13.17
CA TRP A 132 -14.07 -2.73 11.81
C TRP A 132 -14.29 -4.00 10.98
N GLN A 133 -14.16 -5.19 11.56
CA GLN A 133 -14.55 -6.45 10.88
C GLN A 133 -16.05 -6.49 10.55
N GLN A 134 -16.93 -6.07 11.46
CA GLN A 134 -18.39 -6.00 11.20
C GLN A 134 -18.74 -4.98 10.11
N LEU A 135 -18.03 -3.84 10.04
CA LEU A 135 -18.23 -2.80 9.03
C LEU A 135 -17.65 -3.20 7.67
N LEU A 136 -16.49 -3.87 7.66
CA LEU A 136 -15.76 -4.27 6.46
C LEU A 136 -16.22 -5.62 5.87
N GLY A 137 -16.97 -6.43 6.62
CA GLY A 137 -17.35 -7.79 6.25
C GLY A 137 -16.36 -8.84 6.77
N GLU A 138 -16.88 -10.00 7.18
CA GLU A 138 -16.09 -11.11 7.70
C GLU A 138 -15.22 -11.74 6.60
N TRP A 139 -13.92 -11.92 6.86
CA TRP A 139 -13.04 -12.60 5.92
C TRP A 139 -13.42 -14.08 5.78
N PRO A 140 -13.25 -14.69 4.58
CA PRO A 140 -13.22 -16.14 4.50
C PRO A 140 -12.08 -16.73 5.35
N PRO A 141 -12.15 -18.02 5.72
CA PRO A 141 -11.10 -18.68 6.50
C PRO A 141 -9.71 -18.49 5.89
N LEU A 142 -8.74 -18.09 6.70
CA LEU A 142 -7.36 -17.90 6.26
C LEU A 142 -6.76 -19.23 5.80
N LEU A 143 -6.01 -19.16 4.69
CA LEU A 143 -5.38 -20.28 4.02
C LEU A 143 -4.02 -20.57 4.66
N THR A 144 -4.04 -21.04 5.91
CA THR A 144 -2.83 -21.26 6.72
C THR A 144 -1.93 -22.37 6.19
N GLU A 145 -2.52 -23.38 5.52
CA GLU A 145 -1.79 -24.62 5.21
C GLU A 145 -1.09 -24.68 3.85
N GLN A 146 -1.28 -23.69 2.98
CA GLN A 146 -0.66 -23.65 1.66
C GLN A 146 0.87 -23.51 1.67
N GLU A 147 1.49 -23.69 0.50
CA GLU A 147 2.92 -23.48 0.27
C GLU A 147 3.14 -22.64 -1.00
N LEU A 148 4.22 -21.84 -1.04
CA LEU A 148 4.62 -21.11 -2.24
C LEU A 148 5.20 -22.08 -3.29
N GLN A 149 4.47 -22.31 -4.39
CA GLN A 149 4.98 -23.09 -5.53
C GLN A 149 5.94 -22.24 -6.36
N ILE A 150 7.20 -22.67 -6.47
CA ILE A 150 8.17 -22.06 -7.40
C ILE A 150 7.88 -22.57 -8.82
N ILE A 151 7.70 -21.65 -9.76
CA ILE A 151 7.49 -21.95 -11.19
C ILE A 151 8.82 -21.91 -11.95
N ASP A 152 9.60 -20.86 -11.76
CA ASP A 152 10.94 -20.69 -12.33
C ASP A 152 11.85 -19.90 -11.37
N SER A 153 13.14 -19.79 -11.72
CA SER A 153 14.13 -19.11 -10.87
C SER A 153 15.27 -18.54 -11.69
N VAL A 154 15.70 -17.33 -11.33
CA VAL A 154 16.80 -16.59 -11.97
C VAL A 154 17.75 -16.09 -10.88
N GLN A 155 19.04 -16.42 -11.00
CA GLN A 155 20.08 -15.80 -10.18
C GLN A 155 20.26 -14.34 -10.64
N ARG A 156 20.09 -13.39 -9.72
CA ARG A 156 20.32 -11.95 -9.94
C ARG A 156 21.28 -11.44 -8.88
N GLU A 157 22.40 -10.86 -9.28
CA GLU A 157 23.38 -10.30 -8.34
C GLU A 157 23.76 -11.35 -7.27
N ASP A 158 23.55 -11.06 -5.99
CA ASP A 158 23.79 -11.91 -4.81
C ASP A 158 22.51 -12.59 -4.26
N PHE A 159 21.43 -12.63 -5.02
CA PHE A 159 20.14 -13.22 -4.63
C PHE A 159 19.49 -14.08 -5.72
N THR A 160 18.50 -14.88 -5.35
CA THR A 160 17.64 -15.60 -6.30
C THR A 160 16.29 -14.91 -6.40
N GLN A 161 15.84 -14.63 -7.62
CA GLN A 161 14.46 -14.27 -7.92
C GLN A 161 13.73 -15.54 -8.36
N HIS A 162 12.74 -15.98 -7.58
CA HIS A 162 11.82 -17.05 -7.95
C HIS A 162 10.51 -16.42 -8.42
N ARG A 163 9.96 -16.84 -9.56
CA ARG A 163 8.54 -16.58 -9.85
C ARG A 163 7.71 -17.65 -9.15
N ILE A 164 6.72 -17.22 -8.38
CA ILE A 164 5.93 -18.09 -7.49
C ILE A 164 4.44 -18.05 -7.84
N GLU A 165 3.71 -19.06 -7.37
CA GLU A 165 2.25 -19.17 -7.43
C GLU A 165 1.72 -19.77 -6.11
N PHE A 166 0.60 -19.23 -5.62
CA PHE A 166 -0.08 -19.70 -4.40
C PHE A 166 -1.55 -19.23 -4.39
N GLU A 167 -2.32 -19.65 -3.40
CA GLU A 167 -3.76 -19.36 -3.26
C GLU A 167 -3.97 -18.18 -2.28
N TRP A 168 -4.18 -16.97 -2.80
CA TRP A 168 -4.34 -15.78 -1.95
C TRP A 168 -5.77 -15.56 -1.44
N MET A 169 -6.74 -16.24 -2.04
CA MET A 169 -8.17 -16.23 -1.66
C MET A 169 -8.78 -17.59 -2.00
N PRO A 170 -9.86 -18.04 -1.34
CA PRO A 170 -10.42 -19.38 -1.55
C PRO A 170 -10.75 -19.66 -3.03
N GLY A 171 -10.06 -20.62 -3.62
CA GLY A 171 -10.22 -21.02 -5.02
C GLY A 171 -9.54 -20.10 -6.05
N GLU A 172 -8.87 -19.03 -5.64
CA GLU A 172 -8.18 -18.09 -6.54
C GLU A 172 -6.67 -18.07 -6.30
N LYS A 173 -5.91 -18.35 -7.36
CA LYS A 173 -4.45 -18.29 -7.36
C LYS A 173 -3.94 -16.95 -7.85
N THR A 174 -2.79 -16.54 -7.33
CA THR A 174 -2.03 -15.38 -7.79
C THR A 174 -0.60 -15.77 -8.14
N GLN A 175 0.08 -14.94 -8.94
CA GLN A 175 1.51 -15.05 -9.21
C GLN A 175 2.25 -13.80 -8.72
N GLY A 176 3.52 -14.00 -8.37
CA GLY A 176 4.38 -12.95 -7.85
C GLY A 176 5.84 -13.39 -7.82
N TYR A 177 6.67 -12.69 -7.05
CA TYR A 177 8.10 -12.97 -6.97
C TYR A 177 8.57 -13.13 -5.53
N LEU A 178 9.29 -14.22 -5.25
CA LEU A 178 10.02 -14.41 -4.00
C LEU A 178 11.51 -14.13 -4.27
N LEU A 179 12.04 -13.09 -3.64
CA LEU A 179 13.44 -12.67 -3.71
C LEU A 179 14.16 -13.15 -2.44
N ALA A 180 15.09 -14.09 -2.58
CA ALA A 180 15.81 -14.71 -1.47
C ALA A 180 17.34 -14.46 -1.58
N PRO A 181 17.99 -13.84 -0.60
CA PRO A 181 19.42 -13.52 -0.65
C PRO A 181 20.27 -14.78 -0.38
N GLN A 182 21.54 -14.77 -0.81
CA GLN A 182 22.49 -15.86 -0.53
C GLN A 182 23.01 -15.84 0.92
N ALA A 183 22.11 -15.99 1.89
CA ALA A 183 22.40 -16.08 3.33
C ALA A 183 21.91 -17.41 3.93
N GLN A 184 22.31 -17.71 5.18
CA GLN A 184 21.94 -18.94 5.90
C GLN A 184 21.22 -18.63 7.21
N GLY A 185 20.28 -19.50 7.59
CA GLY A 185 19.45 -19.36 8.79
C GLY A 185 18.09 -18.68 8.48
N PRO A 186 17.24 -18.50 9.51
CA PRO A 186 15.96 -17.82 9.37
C PRO A 186 16.16 -16.29 9.28
N LEU A 187 15.84 -15.74 8.12
CA LEU A 187 16.04 -14.34 7.77
C LEU A 187 14.79 -13.50 8.10
N PRO A 188 14.93 -12.19 8.38
CA PRO A 188 13.77 -11.32 8.41
C PRO A 188 13.16 -11.23 7.01
N ALA A 189 11.85 -11.03 6.94
CA ALA A 189 11.13 -11.00 5.67
C ALA A 189 10.24 -9.76 5.54
N VAL A 190 9.91 -9.40 4.31
CA VAL A 190 8.94 -8.33 4.01
C VAL A 190 8.00 -8.78 2.90
N VAL A 191 6.72 -8.45 3.01
CA VAL A 191 5.77 -8.52 1.89
C VAL A 191 5.69 -7.15 1.24
N THR A 192 5.84 -7.06 -0.09
CA THR A 192 5.67 -5.82 -0.84
C THR A 192 4.42 -5.90 -1.72
N VAL A 193 3.48 -4.97 -1.53
CA VAL A 193 2.18 -4.98 -2.20
C VAL A 193 1.97 -3.76 -3.10
N PHE A 194 1.51 -3.97 -4.34
CA PHE A 194 1.24 -2.90 -5.30
C PHE A 194 0.20 -3.31 -6.38
N TYR A 195 0.04 -2.52 -7.45
CA TYR A 195 -0.84 -2.86 -8.58
C TYR A 195 -0.39 -4.10 -9.38
N GLU A 196 0.91 -4.38 -9.37
CA GLU A 196 1.58 -5.54 -9.96
C GLU A 196 2.87 -5.85 -9.18
N PRO A 197 3.39 -7.08 -9.23
CA PRO A 197 4.58 -7.48 -8.47
C PRO A 197 5.92 -7.06 -9.14
N GLU A 198 5.94 -6.74 -10.43
CA GLU A 198 7.14 -6.39 -11.20
C GLU A 198 7.81 -5.09 -10.71
N THR A 199 7.02 -4.07 -10.35
CA THR A 199 7.55 -2.77 -9.89
C THR A 199 8.50 -2.92 -8.69
N ALA A 200 8.13 -3.75 -7.71
CA ALA A 200 8.93 -3.87 -6.48
C ALA A 200 10.26 -4.60 -6.69
N ILE A 201 10.38 -5.44 -7.73
CA ILE A 201 11.62 -6.16 -8.08
C ILE A 201 12.54 -5.37 -9.04
N GLY A 202 12.19 -4.10 -9.28
CA GLY A 202 12.93 -3.16 -10.13
C GLY A 202 12.60 -3.26 -11.62
N GLU A 203 11.51 -3.92 -11.99
CA GLU A 203 11.00 -3.98 -13.36
C GLU A 203 9.89 -2.91 -13.57
N GLY A 204 9.30 -2.81 -14.76
CA GLY A 204 8.25 -1.83 -15.06
C GLY A 204 8.67 -0.34 -15.10
N GLY A 205 9.91 0.00 -14.73
CA GLY A 205 10.51 1.32 -14.95
C GLY A 205 10.06 2.45 -14.01
N LYS A 206 9.38 2.14 -12.90
CA LYS A 206 8.90 3.14 -11.94
C LYS A 206 9.97 3.43 -10.87
N PRO A 207 10.62 4.61 -10.86
CA PRO A 207 11.70 4.88 -9.93
C PRO A 207 11.21 4.89 -8.47
N HIS A 208 12.12 4.50 -7.57
CA HIS A 208 11.97 4.50 -6.11
C HIS A 208 10.76 3.70 -5.58
N ARG A 209 10.26 2.74 -6.37
CA ARG A 209 9.23 1.78 -5.94
C ARG A 209 9.73 0.34 -5.94
N ASP A 210 11.02 0.15 -6.21
CA ASP A 210 11.78 -1.09 -6.22
C ASP A 210 12.07 -1.64 -4.81
N PHE A 211 11.07 -1.58 -3.91
CA PHE A 211 11.23 -1.90 -2.49
C PHE A 211 11.77 -3.32 -2.26
N ALA A 212 11.33 -4.32 -3.03
CA ALA A 212 11.78 -5.70 -2.86
C ALA A 212 13.22 -5.92 -3.34
N LEU A 213 13.60 -5.30 -4.46
CA LEU A 213 14.99 -5.30 -4.93
C LEU A 213 15.93 -4.63 -3.92
N GLN A 214 15.49 -3.56 -3.28
CA GLN A 214 16.29 -2.85 -2.28
C GLN A 214 16.36 -3.57 -0.93
N LEU A 215 15.30 -4.27 -0.53
CA LEU A 215 15.27 -5.07 0.70
C LEU A 215 16.02 -6.40 0.54
N VAL A 216 15.97 -7.09 -0.61
CA VAL A 216 16.77 -8.34 -0.78
C VAL A 216 18.27 -8.06 -0.75
N ARG A 217 18.73 -6.96 -1.36
CA ARG A 217 20.12 -6.45 -1.25
C ARG A 217 20.52 -6.06 0.18
N ARG A 218 19.56 -5.98 1.10
CA ARG A 218 19.78 -5.76 2.54
C ARG A 218 19.61 -7.05 3.35
N GLY A 219 19.53 -8.22 2.71
CA GLY A 219 19.48 -9.51 3.39
C GLY A 219 18.10 -9.90 3.93
N PHE A 220 17.03 -9.29 3.42
CA PHE A 220 15.65 -9.74 3.67
C PHE A 220 15.22 -10.77 2.64
N VAL A 221 14.39 -11.74 3.04
CA VAL A 221 13.55 -12.48 2.07
C VAL A 221 12.35 -11.61 1.73
N VAL A 222 12.02 -11.42 0.45
CA VAL A 222 10.94 -10.51 0.06
C VAL A 222 9.94 -11.17 -0.86
N LEU A 223 8.66 -11.12 -0.50
CA LEU A 223 7.55 -11.59 -1.34
C LEU A 223 6.85 -10.38 -1.99
N SER A 224 7.01 -10.24 -3.31
CA SER A 224 6.35 -9.21 -4.10
C SER A 224 5.05 -9.72 -4.71
N LEU A 225 3.97 -8.96 -4.50
CA LEU A 225 2.60 -9.25 -4.92
C LEU A 225 1.95 -8.02 -5.55
N GLY A 226 1.01 -8.25 -6.45
CA GLY A 226 0.10 -7.21 -6.89
C GLY A 226 -1.15 -7.73 -7.55
N THR A 227 -2.08 -6.83 -7.83
CA THR A 227 -3.39 -7.11 -8.43
C THR A 227 -3.38 -7.01 -9.95
N THR A 228 -2.47 -7.73 -10.61
CA THR A 228 -2.17 -7.58 -12.04
C THR A 228 -3.42 -7.70 -12.93
N GLU A 229 -4.20 -8.78 -12.76
CA GLU A 229 -5.42 -9.06 -13.52
C GLU A 229 -6.52 -8.03 -13.26
N ALA A 230 -6.76 -7.70 -11.98
CA ALA A 230 -7.75 -6.71 -11.58
C ALA A 230 -7.36 -5.28 -12.02
N THR A 231 -6.08 -4.95 -12.04
CA THR A 231 -5.55 -3.69 -12.55
C THR A 231 -5.74 -3.59 -14.06
N GLN A 232 -5.48 -4.66 -14.81
CA GLN A 232 -5.79 -4.72 -16.25
C GLN A 232 -7.30 -4.59 -16.51
N ALA A 233 -8.14 -5.25 -15.70
CA ALA A 233 -9.60 -5.14 -15.74
C ALA A 233 -10.16 -3.80 -15.21
N LYS A 234 -9.30 -2.95 -14.62
CA LYS A 234 -9.66 -1.68 -13.95
C LYS A 234 -10.63 -1.83 -12.78
N THR A 235 -10.67 -3.01 -12.17
CA THR A 235 -11.30 -3.28 -10.87
C THR A 235 -10.33 -3.09 -9.71
N TYR A 236 -9.01 -3.15 -9.97
CA TYR A 236 -7.86 -2.88 -9.08
C TYR A 236 -7.71 -3.71 -7.79
N SER A 237 -8.81 -4.21 -7.23
CA SER A 237 -8.87 -4.89 -5.95
C SER A 237 -9.47 -6.28 -6.09
N LEU A 238 -9.52 -7.02 -4.97
CA LEU A 238 -10.10 -8.34 -4.86
C LEU A 238 -11.52 -8.29 -4.28
N TYR A 239 -12.35 -9.27 -4.63
CA TYR A 239 -13.79 -9.29 -4.33
C TYR A 239 -14.23 -10.71 -3.94
N TYR A 240 -14.91 -10.84 -2.80
CA TYR A 240 -15.37 -12.13 -2.28
C TYR A 240 -16.83 -12.03 -1.82
N PRO A 241 -17.73 -12.97 -2.20
CA PRO A 241 -17.50 -14.13 -3.08
C PRO A 241 -17.40 -13.80 -4.58
N SER A 242 -17.84 -12.62 -5.04
CA SER A 242 -17.62 -12.16 -6.42
C SER A 242 -17.68 -10.62 -6.54
N LEU A 243 -17.33 -10.08 -7.71
CA LEU A 243 -17.38 -8.64 -8.02
C LEU A 243 -18.81 -8.05 -7.92
N GLU A 244 -19.82 -8.83 -8.26
CA GLU A 244 -21.23 -8.44 -8.34
C GLU A 244 -21.94 -8.45 -6.98
N ALA A 245 -21.42 -9.23 -6.04
CA ALA A 245 -22.04 -9.54 -4.76
C ALA A 245 -21.01 -9.61 -3.62
N ALA A 246 -20.04 -8.69 -3.57
CA ALA A 246 -18.98 -8.73 -2.57
C ALA A 246 -19.52 -8.45 -1.16
N GLU A 247 -19.32 -9.43 -0.26
CA GLU A 247 -19.71 -9.37 1.14
C GLU A 247 -18.60 -8.72 2.00
N VAL A 248 -17.35 -8.81 1.54
CA VAL A 248 -16.17 -8.13 2.10
C VAL A 248 -15.85 -6.87 1.30
N GLN A 249 -15.60 -5.75 1.97
CA GLN A 249 -15.12 -4.52 1.34
C GLN A 249 -13.78 -4.80 0.64
N PRO A 250 -13.58 -4.41 -0.64
CA PRO A 250 -12.43 -4.86 -1.41
C PRO A 250 -11.06 -4.57 -0.79
N LEU A 251 -10.88 -3.43 -0.09
CA LEU A 251 -9.63 -3.15 0.63
C LEU A 251 -9.40 -4.05 1.85
N SER A 252 -10.46 -4.53 2.49
CA SER A 252 -10.40 -5.57 3.52
C SER A 252 -10.08 -6.94 2.90
N MET A 253 -10.57 -7.23 1.69
CA MET A 253 -10.22 -8.47 1.00
C MET A 253 -8.76 -8.50 0.53
N LEU A 254 -8.19 -7.35 0.15
CA LEU A 254 -6.74 -7.20 -0.02
C LEU A 254 -5.97 -7.51 1.28
N ALA A 255 -6.43 -7.01 2.43
CA ALA A 255 -5.82 -7.33 3.72
C ALA A 255 -5.86 -8.84 4.05
N CYS A 256 -6.96 -9.53 3.71
CA CYS A 256 -7.06 -10.99 3.79
C CYS A 256 -6.03 -11.69 2.88
N ALA A 257 -5.89 -11.25 1.62
CA ALA A 257 -4.90 -11.80 0.70
C ALA A 257 -3.44 -11.60 1.19
N ALA A 258 -3.16 -10.47 1.85
CA ALA A 258 -1.87 -10.25 2.52
C ALA A 258 -1.66 -11.13 3.76
N ALA A 259 -2.71 -11.44 4.53
CA ALA A 259 -2.63 -12.40 5.64
C ALA A 259 -2.35 -13.83 5.13
N ASN A 260 -2.99 -14.24 4.03
CA ASN A 260 -2.71 -15.52 3.36
C ASN A 260 -1.27 -15.58 2.82
N ALA A 261 -0.77 -14.48 2.24
CA ALA A 261 0.63 -14.36 1.83
C ALA A 261 1.63 -14.42 3.00
N TRP A 262 1.30 -13.84 4.16
CA TRP A 262 2.12 -13.98 5.37
C TRP A 262 2.23 -15.46 5.78
N HIS A 263 1.13 -16.21 5.78
CA HIS A 263 1.15 -17.64 6.11
C HIS A 263 2.00 -18.46 5.12
N ALA A 264 1.88 -18.19 3.82
CA ALA A 264 2.67 -18.85 2.79
C ALA A 264 4.18 -18.51 2.89
N LEU A 265 4.52 -17.27 3.28
CA LEU A 265 5.90 -16.81 3.49
C LEU A 265 6.51 -17.35 4.80
N ALA A 266 5.75 -17.36 5.89
CA ALA A 266 6.18 -17.86 7.20
C ALA A 266 6.50 -19.37 7.22
N LYS A 267 6.03 -20.12 6.22
CA LYS A 267 6.38 -21.55 6.01
C LYS A 267 7.71 -21.77 5.27
N ARG A 268 8.38 -20.73 4.77
CA ARG A 268 9.68 -20.85 4.11
C ARG A 268 10.79 -21.15 5.14
N PRO A 269 11.62 -22.19 4.98
CA PRO A 269 12.65 -22.55 5.96
C PRO A 269 13.77 -21.48 6.11
N GLU A 270 13.91 -20.60 5.12
CA GLU A 270 14.80 -19.43 5.16
C GLU A 270 14.17 -18.17 5.81
N VAL A 271 12.93 -18.24 6.31
CA VAL A 271 12.20 -17.10 6.91
C VAL A 271 12.02 -17.27 8.41
N ASP A 272 12.22 -16.18 9.15
CA ASP A 272 11.78 -16.04 10.52
C ASP A 272 10.34 -15.50 10.57
N ALA A 273 9.40 -16.35 10.95
CA ALA A 273 7.98 -16.00 11.05
C ALA A 273 7.70 -14.86 12.05
N GLN A 274 8.56 -14.63 13.06
CA GLN A 274 8.39 -13.53 14.01
C GLN A 274 8.86 -12.18 13.47
N ARG A 275 9.57 -12.15 12.33
CA ARG A 275 10.22 -10.96 11.77
C ARG A 275 9.79 -10.69 10.32
N ILE A 276 8.48 -10.81 10.07
CA ILE A 276 7.85 -10.48 8.79
C ILE A 276 7.17 -9.10 8.87
N GLY A 277 7.60 -8.15 8.03
CA GLY A 277 6.96 -6.84 7.84
C GLY A 277 6.15 -6.72 6.55
N ILE A 278 5.49 -5.57 6.33
CA ILE A 278 4.81 -5.24 5.06
C ILE A 278 5.02 -3.78 4.65
N VAL A 279 5.20 -3.55 3.34
CA VAL A 279 5.30 -2.21 2.74
C VAL A 279 4.54 -2.12 1.42
N GLY A 280 4.03 -0.92 1.15
CA GLY A 280 3.56 -0.54 -0.17
C GLY A 280 3.44 0.98 -0.30
N HIS A 281 3.20 1.44 -1.52
CA HIS A 281 3.06 2.87 -1.85
C HIS A 281 1.72 3.16 -2.54
N SER A 282 1.10 4.30 -2.21
CA SER A 282 -0.19 4.74 -2.76
C SER A 282 -1.29 3.68 -2.52
N PHE A 283 -1.89 3.09 -3.57
CA PHE A 283 -2.73 1.88 -3.48
C PHE A 283 -2.09 0.77 -2.63
N GLY A 284 -0.81 0.48 -2.86
CA GLY A 284 -0.06 -0.48 -2.06
C GLY A 284 0.13 -0.05 -0.60
N GLY A 285 0.18 1.27 -0.33
CA GLY A 285 0.24 1.80 1.03
C GLY A 285 -1.08 1.56 1.77
N LYS A 286 -2.22 1.80 1.11
CA LYS A 286 -3.56 1.51 1.64
C LYS A 286 -3.69 0.03 2.00
N TRP A 287 -3.24 -0.84 1.09
CA TRP A 287 -3.21 -2.29 1.28
C TRP A 287 -2.31 -2.69 2.46
N ALA A 288 -1.05 -2.22 2.49
CA ALA A 288 -0.11 -2.50 3.57
C ALA A 288 -0.65 -2.07 4.94
N MET A 289 -1.29 -0.90 5.01
CA MET A 289 -1.93 -0.37 6.21
C MET A 289 -3.09 -1.24 6.69
N PHE A 290 -4.07 -1.52 5.84
CA PHE A 290 -5.21 -2.38 6.21
C PHE A 290 -4.75 -3.80 6.57
N ALA A 291 -3.77 -4.35 5.85
CA ALA A 291 -3.17 -5.65 6.18
C ALA A 291 -2.51 -5.66 7.56
N SER A 292 -1.61 -4.71 7.86
CA SER A 292 -0.91 -4.69 9.15
C SER A 292 -1.83 -4.38 10.33
N CYS A 293 -2.84 -3.53 10.14
CA CYS A 293 -3.79 -3.15 11.20
C CYS A 293 -4.79 -4.28 11.51
N LEU A 294 -5.33 -4.96 10.49
CA LEU A 294 -6.33 -6.02 10.66
C LEU A 294 -5.73 -7.40 10.92
N PHE A 295 -4.48 -7.66 10.51
CA PHE A 295 -3.77 -8.93 10.74
C PHE A 295 -2.53 -8.73 11.60
N GLU A 296 -2.57 -9.25 12.83
CA GLU A 296 -1.63 -8.88 13.89
C GLU A 296 -0.26 -9.55 13.84
N GLN A 297 -0.07 -10.56 12.97
CA GLN A 297 1.19 -11.28 12.83
C GLN A 297 2.26 -10.52 12.01
N TYR A 298 1.90 -9.43 11.32
CA TYR A 298 2.88 -8.51 10.75
C TYR A 298 3.61 -7.76 11.88
N ALA A 299 4.90 -8.03 12.05
CA ALA A 299 5.70 -7.53 13.16
C ALA A 299 5.90 -6.00 13.11
N CYS A 300 5.98 -5.43 11.91
CA CYS A 300 6.04 -3.99 11.66
C CYS A 300 5.53 -3.66 10.25
N ALA A 301 5.27 -2.37 9.96
CA ALA A 301 4.83 -1.96 8.63
C ALA A 301 5.30 -0.55 8.21
N ALA A 302 5.47 -0.33 6.91
CA ALA A 302 5.76 0.97 6.34
C ALA A 302 4.70 1.35 5.30
N TRP A 303 4.08 2.52 5.43
CA TRP A 303 2.97 2.97 4.58
C TRP A 303 3.40 4.21 3.80
N SER A 304 3.68 4.07 2.50
CA SER A 304 4.23 5.18 1.69
C SER A 304 3.13 5.97 0.97
N ASP A 305 2.75 7.09 1.59
CA ASP A 305 1.74 8.06 1.14
C ASP A 305 0.40 7.42 0.69
N PRO A 306 -0.26 6.61 1.54
CA PRO A 306 -1.58 6.06 1.25
C PRO A 306 -2.72 7.10 1.33
N GLY A 307 -2.53 8.21 2.05
CA GLY A 307 -3.61 8.89 2.74
C GLY A 307 -4.00 8.10 3.99
N ILE A 308 -3.38 8.37 5.14
CA ILE A 308 -3.61 7.62 6.38
C ILE A 308 -4.92 8.00 7.11
N VAL A 309 -5.73 8.90 6.54
CA VAL A 309 -7.06 9.30 7.06
C VAL A 309 -8.04 9.54 5.93
N LEU A 310 -9.33 9.66 6.23
CA LEU A 310 -10.37 10.02 5.27
C LEU A 310 -10.28 11.52 4.94
N ASP A 311 -10.00 11.85 3.68
CA ASP A 311 -9.83 13.24 3.23
C ASP A 311 -10.50 13.44 1.87
N GLU A 312 -11.74 13.94 1.88
CA GLU A 312 -12.55 14.17 0.67
C GLU A 312 -11.98 15.27 -0.23
N SER A 313 -11.06 16.11 0.26
CA SER A 313 -10.40 17.14 -0.55
C SER A 313 -9.34 16.57 -1.51
N ARG A 314 -8.96 15.30 -1.35
CA ARG A 314 -7.79 14.68 -1.99
C ARG A 314 -8.13 13.51 -2.90
N SER A 315 -8.02 13.74 -4.21
CA SER A 315 -8.35 12.76 -5.26
C SER A 315 -7.47 11.49 -5.30
N SER A 316 -6.36 11.47 -4.57
CA SER A 316 -5.47 10.31 -4.37
C SER A 316 -5.77 9.52 -3.08
N VAL A 317 -6.46 10.13 -2.11
CA VAL A 317 -6.86 9.48 -0.85
C VAL A 317 -8.05 8.55 -1.10
N ASN A 318 -9.09 9.03 -1.76
CA ASN A 318 -10.08 8.30 -2.57
C ASN A 318 -10.66 6.95 -2.06
N TYR A 319 -10.71 6.68 -0.75
CA TYR A 319 -11.32 5.47 -0.17
C TYR A 319 -12.82 5.27 -0.51
N TRP A 320 -13.50 6.33 -0.96
CA TRP A 320 -14.89 6.30 -1.45
C TRP A 320 -15.08 5.60 -2.81
N GLU A 321 -13.99 5.23 -3.49
CA GLU A 321 -14.08 4.48 -4.74
C GLU A 321 -14.46 3.01 -4.49
N PRO A 322 -15.18 2.36 -5.43
CA PRO A 322 -15.81 1.05 -5.20
C PRO A 322 -14.84 -0.14 -5.09
N TRP A 323 -13.55 0.07 -5.32
CA TRP A 323 -12.48 -0.89 -5.07
C TRP A 323 -11.75 -0.68 -3.73
N TYR A 324 -12.31 0.15 -2.83
CA TYR A 324 -11.81 0.32 -1.47
C TYR A 324 -12.89 0.12 -0.40
N LEU A 325 -13.50 1.21 0.08
CA LEU A 325 -14.60 1.24 1.05
C LEU A 325 -15.91 1.76 0.41
N GLY A 326 -15.85 2.15 -0.86
CA GLY A 326 -16.99 2.65 -1.63
C GLY A 326 -17.88 1.57 -2.25
N TYR A 327 -17.72 0.29 -1.89
CA TYR A 327 -18.22 -0.81 -2.69
C TYR A 327 -19.74 -0.79 -2.87
N HIS A 328 -20.16 -0.97 -4.12
CA HIS A 328 -21.54 -1.18 -4.54
C HIS A 328 -21.54 -1.97 -5.85
N PRO A 329 -22.62 -2.72 -6.16
CA PRO A 329 -22.79 -3.35 -7.46
C PRO A 329 -22.71 -2.35 -8.61
N GLN A 330 -22.26 -2.82 -9.77
CA GLN A 330 -22.14 -2.01 -10.99
C GLN A 330 -23.54 -1.57 -11.53
N PRO A 331 -23.65 -0.44 -12.26
CA PRO A 331 -22.59 0.45 -12.71
C PRO A 331 -22.01 1.33 -11.59
N TRP A 332 -20.70 1.51 -11.63
CA TRP A 332 -19.96 2.32 -10.68
C TRP A 332 -20.03 3.82 -10.96
N ARG A 333 -19.80 4.62 -9.91
CA ARG A 333 -19.57 6.08 -10.00
C ARG A 333 -18.39 6.41 -10.93
N GLN A 334 -18.33 7.64 -11.43
CA GLN A 334 -17.16 8.09 -12.19
C GLN A 334 -16.00 8.34 -11.22
N ARG A 335 -14.78 7.89 -11.54
CA ARG A 335 -13.60 8.11 -10.71
C ARG A 335 -13.34 9.62 -10.54
N GLY A 336 -13.12 10.05 -9.31
CA GLY A 336 -12.90 11.46 -8.98
C GLY A 336 -13.48 11.85 -7.62
N LEU A 337 -13.38 13.12 -7.28
CA LEU A 337 -13.93 13.70 -6.05
C LEU A 337 -15.43 13.44 -5.89
N ILE A 338 -15.92 13.58 -4.65
CA ILE A 338 -17.33 13.47 -4.31
C ILE A 338 -18.01 14.80 -4.64
N THR A 339 -19.15 14.74 -5.35
CA THR A 339 -20.05 15.89 -5.59
C THR A 339 -21.50 15.44 -5.46
N GLU A 340 -22.46 16.37 -5.51
CA GLU A 340 -23.89 16.05 -5.51
C GLU A 340 -24.30 15.18 -6.72
N GLU A 341 -23.66 15.41 -7.87
CA GLU A 341 -23.87 14.66 -9.12
C GLU A 341 -23.08 13.33 -9.16
N ASN A 342 -21.97 13.23 -8.43
CA ASN A 342 -21.09 12.06 -8.37
C ASN A 342 -20.83 11.60 -6.92
N PRO A 343 -21.87 11.20 -6.16
CA PRO A 343 -21.75 10.94 -4.72
C PRO A 343 -20.92 9.68 -4.40
N ALA A 344 -20.43 9.62 -3.15
CA ALA A 344 -19.92 8.38 -2.55
C ALA A 344 -21.04 7.35 -2.35
N ARG A 345 -20.66 6.07 -2.25
CA ARG A 345 -21.57 4.93 -2.08
C ARG A 345 -20.93 3.87 -1.16
N GLY A 346 -21.65 2.79 -0.87
CA GLY A 346 -21.11 1.66 -0.11
C GLY A 346 -20.99 1.91 1.39
N LEU A 347 -19.85 1.51 1.98
CA LEU A 347 -19.55 1.71 3.40
C LEU A 347 -19.09 3.14 3.69
N TYR A 348 -18.22 3.71 2.84
CA TYR A 348 -17.55 5.00 3.05
C TYR A 348 -18.43 6.13 3.63
N PRO A 349 -19.58 6.52 3.02
CA PRO A 349 -20.39 7.61 3.55
C PRO A 349 -21.02 7.31 4.92
N LYS A 350 -21.11 6.03 5.32
CA LYS A 350 -21.57 5.64 6.66
C LYS A 350 -20.48 5.86 7.71
N LEU A 351 -19.20 5.67 7.36
CA LEU A 351 -18.07 5.92 8.26
C LEU A 351 -17.96 7.42 8.56
N VAL A 352 -17.98 8.25 7.50
CA VAL A 352 -17.95 9.72 7.61
C VAL A 352 -19.15 10.22 8.43
N ALA A 353 -20.37 9.74 8.16
CA ALA A 353 -21.56 10.10 8.92
C ALA A 353 -21.58 9.58 10.38
N GLN A 354 -20.68 8.66 10.76
CA GLN A 354 -20.49 8.17 12.13
C GLN A 354 -19.29 8.82 12.83
N GLY A 355 -18.53 9.71 12.16
CA GLY A 355 -17.29 10.28 12.71
C GLY A 355 -16.18 9.24 12.91
N ARG A 356 -16.14 8.19 12.06
CA ARG A 356 -15.07 7.19 12.05
C ARG A 356 -14.01 7.54 11.01
N ASP A 357 -12.76 7.36 11.39
CA ASP A 357 -11.59 7.54 10.52
C ASP A 357 -10.55 6.43 10.80
N LEU A 358 -9.54 6.32 9.95
CA LEU A 358 -8.55 5.24 9.89
C LEU A 358 -7.54 5.28 11.04
N HIS A 359 -7.51 6.35 11.85
CA HIS A 359 -6.76 6.37 13.11
C HIS A 359 -7.25 5.32 14.11
N GLU A 360 -8.54 4.92 14.04
CA GLU A 360 -9.07 3.75 14.75
C GLU A 360 -8.32 2.46 14.35
N LEU A 361 -7.97 2.31 13.06
CA LEU A 361 -7.17 1.18 12.56
C LEU A 361 -5.69 1.32 12.95
N HIS A 362 -5.10 2.51 12.92
CA HIS A 362 -3.70 2.73 13.35
C HIS A 362 -3.47 2.23 14.78
N ALA A 363 -4.43 2.49 15.67
CA ALA A 363 -4.35 2.05 17.06
C ALA A 363 -4.20 0.52 17.18
N LEU A 364 -4.76 -0.27 16.24
CA LEU A 364 -4.61 -1.73 16.21
C LEU A 364 -3.17 -2.24 15.97
N MET A 365 -2.26 -1.36 15.54
CA MET A 365 -0.82 -1.65 15.50
C MET A 365 -0.24 -1.82 16.91
N ALA A 366 -0.59 -0.93 17.85
CA ALA A 366 0.10 -0.80 19.13
C ALA A 366 0.18 -2.12 19.93
N PRO A 367 1.37 -2.55 20.39
CA PRO A 367 2.64 -1.83 20.42
C PRO A 367 3.59 -2.07 19.22
N ARG A 368 3.13 -2.70 18.14
CA ARG A 368 3.94 -3.00 16.94
C ARG A 368 4.33 -1.70 16.21
N PRO A 369 5.61 -1.54 15.81
CA PRO A 369 6.07 -0.30 15.20
C PRO A 369 5.60 -0.12 13.75
N PHE A 370 5.33 1.13 13.36
CA PHE A 370 5.09 1.50 11.96
C PHE A 370 5.67 2.87 11.58
N LEU A 371 5.97 3.02 10.29
CA LEU A 371 6.47 4.25 9.67
C LEU A 371 5.53 4.71 8.55
N VAL A 372 5.00 5.93 8.68
CA VAL A 372 4.37 6.64 7.57
C VAL A 372 5.45 7.31 6.74
N SER A 373 5.60 6.91 5.49
CA SER A 373 6.49 7.57 4.52
C SER A 373 5.65 8.54 3.69
N GLY A 374 5.25 9.64 4.34
CA GLY A 374 4.27 10.60 3.84
C GLY A 374 4.81 11.46 2.68
N GLY A 375 3.91 11.82 1.78
CA GLY A 375 4.17 12.61 0.58
C GLY A 375 3.14 13.72 0.45
N SER A 376 2.55 13.88 -0.73
CA SER A 376 1.53 14.91 -0.97
C SER A 376 0.25 14.64 -0.20
N GLU A 377 -0.13 13.38 0.01
CA GLU A 377 -1.41 12.99 0.63
C GLU A 377 -1.34 12.89 2.15
N ASP A 378 -0.15 12.59 2.68
CA ASP A 378 0.18 12.55 4.09
C ASP A 378 1.22 13.62 4.46
N PRO A 379 0.80 14.90 4.53
CA PRO A 379 1.62 15.99 5.05
C PRO A 379 1.79 15.90 6.57
N ALA A 380 2.66 16.76 7.12
CA ALA A 380 2.97 16.79 8.56
C ALA A 380 1.72 16.89 9.48
N SER A 381 0.64 17.52 9.04
CA SER A 381 -0.61 17.60 9.83
C SER A 381 -1.26 16.26 10.15
N ARG A 382 -0.86 15.16 9.47
CA ARG A 382 -1.28 13.80 9.83
C ARG A 382 -0.74 13.34 11.19
N TRP A 383 0.25 14.03 11.78
CA TRP A 383 0.66 13.79 13.17
C TRP A 383 -0.52 13.86 14.15
N ALA A 384 -1.50 14.74 13.92
CA ALA A 384 -2.71 14.84 14.76
C ALA A 384 -3.51 13.52 14.82
N ALA A 385 -3.49 12.71 13.76
CA ALA A 385 -4.10 11.38 13.74
C ALA A 385 -3.18 10.31 14.35
N LEU A 386 -1.87 10.42 14.14
CA LEU A 386 -0.86 9.49 14.67
C LEU A 386 -0.72 9.58 16.20
N ASN A 387 -0.88 10.77 16.77
CA ASN A 387 -0.78 11.03 18.21
C ASN A 387 -1.77 10.18 19.04
N HIS A 388 -2.93 9.84 18.51
CA HIS A 388 -3.87 8.89 19.15
C HIS A 388 -3.25 7.50 19.35
N THR A 389 -2.42 7.05 18.41
CA THR A 389 -1.69 5.78 18.53
C THR A 389 -0.44 5.93 19.40
N ILE A 390 0.17 7.11 19.46
CA ILE A 390 1.24 7.41 20.41
C ILE A 390 0.71 7.32 21.85
N GLN A 391 -0.41 7.97 22.17
CA GLN A 391 -1.04 7.90 23.50
C GLN A 391 -1.37 6.46 23.93
N VAL A 392 -1.82 5.60 23.00
CA VAL A 392 -2.02 4.17 23.27
C VAL A 392 -0.69 3.49 23.61
N ASN A 393 0.38 3.75 22.85
CA ASN A 393 1.71 3.20 23.14
C ASN A 393 2.25 3.68 24.49
N GLU A 394 2.14 4.98 24.80
CA GLU A 394 2.61 5.57 26.06
C GLU A 394 1.89 4.99 27.28
N MET A 395 0.56 4.80 27.20
CA MET A 395 -0.23 4.15 28.24
C MET A 395 0.20 2.68 28.44
N LEU A 396 0.60 1.99 27.36
CA LEU A 396 1.17 0.65 27.41
C LEU A 396 2.65 0.60 27.86
N GLY A 397 3.31 1.74 28.07
CA GLY A 397 4.74 1.82 28.43
C GLY A 397 5.72 1.66 27.26
N TYR A 398 5.25 1.86 26.01
CA TYR A 398 6.08 1.82 24.81
C TYR A 398 6.29 3.23 24.24
N HIS A 399 7.50 3.49 23.76
CA HIS A 399 7.85 4.71 23.03
C HIS A 399 8.41 4.34 21.65
N GLN A 400 8.53 5.33 20.75
CA GLN A 400 9.20 5.17 19.44
C GLN A 400 8.59 4.05 18.56
N ARG A 401 7.27 3.83 18.64
CA ARG A 401 6.54 2.85 17.80
C ARG A 401 5.74 3.49 16.65
N VAL A 402 5.60 4.81 16.64
CA VAL A 402 4.93 5.54 15.57
C VAL A 402 5.90 6.57 15.02
N GLY A 403 6.18 6.51 13.72
CA GLY A 403 7.05 7.48 13.06
C GLY A 403 6.45 8.00 11.76
N MET A 404 6.86 9.20 11.35
CA MET A 404 6.51 9.76 10.05
C MET A 404 7.69 10.54 9.43
N THR A 405 7.99 10.24 8.17
CA THR A 405 8.71 11.15 7.28
C THR A 405 7.72 11.88 6.36
N ASN A 406 8.08 13.07 5.89
CA ASN A 406 7.29 13.81 4.91
C ASN A 406 8.20 14.31 3.76
N ARG A 407 7.71 14.21 2.52
CA ARG A 407 8.28 14.82 1.31
C ARG A 407 7.18 15.62 0.57
N PRO A 408 7.50 16.54 -0.35
CA PRO A 408 6.46 17.34 -1.02
C PRO A 408 5.56 16.55 -2.00
N GLU A 409 6.13 15.51 -2.62
CA GLU A 409 5.53 14.83 -3.78
C GLU A 409 4.91 13.48 -3.42
N HIS A 410 3.89 13.06 -4.19
CA HIS A 410 3.31 11.71 -4.05
C HIS A 410 4.37 10.62 -4.29
N SER A 411 5.22 10.80 -5.31
CA SER A 411 6.25 9.81 -5.66
C SER A 411 7.31 9.67 -4.57
N PRO A 412 7.73 8.45 -4.19
CA PRO A 412 8.88 8.26 -3.32
C PRO A 412 10.19 8.74 -3.98
N ASP A 413 11.16 9.04 -3.13
CA ASP A 413 12.48 9.56 -3.48
C ASP A 413 13.59 8.80 -2.70
N PRO A 414 14.89 9.05 -2.96
CA PRO A 414 15.98 8.35 -2.27
C PRO A 414 15.99 8.52 -0.75
N GLN A 415 15.56 9.67 -0.22
CA GLN A 415 15.53 9.96 1.22
C GLN A 415 14.33 9.27 1.89
N SER A 416 13.14 9.37 1.30
CA SER A 416 11.95 8.66 1.81
C SER A 416 12.16 7.16 1.84
N ASN A 417 12.90 6.62 0.87
CA ASN A 417 13.21 5.20 0.78
C ASN A 417 14.33 4.78 1.74
N ALA A 418 15.36 5.60 1.94
CA ALA A 418 16.40 5.34 2.95
C ALA A 418 15.77 5.13 4.34
N ALA A 419 14.82 5.99 4.74
CA ALA A 419 14.08 5.85 5.99
C ALA A 419 13.22 4.56 6.04
N ILE A 420 12.55 4.16 4.95
CA ILE A 420 11.80 2.89 4.88
C ILE A 420 12.74 1.68 5.08
N TYR A 421 13.91 1.67 4.45
CA TYR A 421 14.85 0.55 4.58
C TYR A 421 15.45 0.51 5.99
N ALA A 422 15.92 1.65 6.50
CA ALA A 422 16.45 1.77 7.85
C ALA A 422 15.42 1.38 8.93
N PHE A 423 14.15 1.69 8.73
CA PHE A 423 13.04 1.23 9.58
C PHE A 423 12.94 -0.31 9.66
N PHE A 424 12.92 -1.00 8.53
CA PHE A 424 12.90 -2.47 8.53
C PHE A 424 14.21 -3.06 9.06
N GLU A 425 15.35 -2.45 8.73
CA GLU A 425 16.65 -2.88 9.24
C GLU A 425 16.75 -2.74 10.76
N HIS A 426 16.21 -1.68 11.34
CA HIS A 426 16.10 -1.52 12.80
C HIS A 426 15.15 -2.57 13.39
N PHE A 427 13.86 -2.56 13.04
CA PHE A 427 12.85 -3.35 13.75
C PHE A 427 12.80 -4.85 13.40
N LEU A 428 13.48 -5.32 12.35
CA LEU A 428 13.50 -6.73 11.96
C LEU A 428 14.91 -7.37 11.93
N LYS A 429 16.01 -6.60 11.96
CA LYS A 429 17.36 -7.18 12.15
C LYS A 429 17.89 -7.04 13.57
N ALA A 430 17.37 -6.13 14.39
CA ALA A 430 17.74 -6.07 15.80
C ALA A 430 17.26 -7.33 16.51
N THR A 431 18.20 -8.22 16.84
CA THR A 431 18.04 -9.22 17.88
C THR A 431 18.31 -8.56 19.22
N GLU A 432 17.30 -8.50 20.09
CA GLU A 432 17.48 -8.27 21.53
C GLU A 432 18.24 -9.44 22.19
#